data_AF-A0A5J4VYW2-F1
#
_entry.id   AF-A0A5J4VYW2-F1
#
_cell.length_a   1.000
_cell.length_b   1.000
_cell.length_c   1.000
_cell.angle_alpha   90.00
_cell.angle_beta   90.00
_cell.angle_gamma   90.00
#
_symmetry.space_group_name_H-M   'P 1'
#
loop_
_entity.id
_entity.type
_entity.pdbx_description
1 polymer ?
#
loop_
_entity_poly.entity_id
_entity_poly.type
_entity_poly.pdbx_seq_one_letter_code
_entity_poly.pdbx_strand_id
1 'polypeptide(L)'
;MQYINQQDLFNTARSRKYQAILYDLRSKIEFDKFRLIKSWNLDVNSINKDLSLVKQSQSASKEFLKVVYGWQKVENRGEVNVYLIWDKNTETPLKDIYSIFSNCIAPSRIFALDVDFDTFKQKYSVICSSSADAKQKGKTLCRFPNEIIPNLFLGGYNDADEMMVILQELKITHVLNCAREFTSGIPNDEKQEYKIPNGVVVNHIKMIDQPRQQIKDRSWKGSNPIIKNIRPISLASSK
;
A
#
# COMPACT_ATOMS: atom_id res chain seq x y z
N MET A 1 -10.29 17.43 8.54
CA MET A 1 -10.11 16.20 7.77
C MET A 1 -8.63 15.97 7.59
N GLN A 2 -8.14 14.77 7.91
CA GLN A 2 -6.73 14.40 7.74
C GLN A 2 -6.56 13.72 6.39
N TYR A 3 -5.47 14.05 5.70
CA TYR A 3 -5.13 13.42 4.43
C TYR A 3 -3.93 12.49 4.59
N ILE A 4 -3.95 11.39 3.86
CA ILE A 4 -2.85 10.44 3.73
C ILE A 4 -2.36 10.46 2.29
N ASN A 5 -1.03 10.39 2.11
CA ASN A 5 -0.48 10.35 0.77
C ASN A 5 -0.66 8.97 0.12
N GLN A 6 -0.48 8.94 -1.20
CA GLN A 6 -0.64 7.71 -1.98
C GLN A 6 0.32 6.58 -1.57
N GLN A 7 1.56 6.90 -1.18
CA GLN A 7 2.55 5.91 -0.74
C GLN A 7 2.12 5.24 0.57
N ASP A 8 1.63 6.03 1.52
CA ASP A 8 1.16 5.53 2.80
C ASP A 8 -0.12 4.69 2.63
N LEU A 9 -1.03 5.04 1.71
CA LEU A 9 -2.17 4.19 1.37
C LEU A 9 -1.73 2.88 0.70
N PHE A 10 -0.75 2.93 -0.22
CA PHE A 10 -0.16 1.75 -0.85
C PHE A 10 0.41 0.78 0.19
N ASN A 11 1.20 1.30 1.13
CA ASN A 11 1.78 0.52 2.23
C ASN A 11 0.70 0.01 3.20
N THR A 12 -0.36 0.80 3.45
CA THR A 12 -1.48 0.42 4.33
C THR A 12 -2.33 -0.69 3.75
N ALA A 13 -2.61 -0.69 2.44
CA ALA A 13 -3.43 -1.71 1.77
C ALA A 13 -2.85 -3.14 1.94
N ARG A 14 -1.56 -3.24 2.22
CA ARG A 14 -0.87 -4.51 2.53
C ARG A 14 -1.16 -5.05 3.93
N SER A 15 -1.40 -4.17 4.90
CA SER A 15 -1.58 -4.53 6.31
C SER A 15 -2.70 -5.56 6.49
N ARG A 16 -2.63 -6.30 7.60
CA ARG A 16 -3.71 -7.24 7.94
C ARG A 16 -5.00 -6.43 8.10
N LYS A 17 -6.13 -6.98 7.64
CA LYS A 17 -7.49 -6.38 7.74
C LYS A 17 -7.93 -5.97 9.16
N TYR A 18 -7.10 -6.24 10.17
CA TYR A 18 -7.36 -5.96 11.57
C TYR A 18 -6.83 -4.59 12.01
N GLN A 19 -6.01 -3.91 11.20
CA GLN A 19 -5.41 -2.61 11.53
C GLN A 19 -5.99 -1.45 10.71
N ALA A 20 -6.52 -1.72 9.52
CA ALA A 20 -7.06 -0.73 8.61
C ALA A 20 -8.33 -1.22 7.91
N ILE A 21 -9.32 -0.34 7.76
CA ILE A 21 -10.48 -0.50 6.90
C ILE A 21 -10.46 0.60 5.85
N LEU A 22 -10.61 0.18 4.60
CA LEU A 22 -10.58 1.07 3.44
C LEU A 22 -11.98 1.12 2.85
N TYR A 23 -12.62 2.30 2.85
CA TYR A 23 -13.89 2.55 2.20
C TYR A 23 -13.67 3.31 0.90
N ASP A 24 -14.18 2.74 -0.18
CA ASP A 24 -14.25 3.34 -1.51
C ASP A 24 -15.63 3.96 -1.68
N LEU A 25 -15.67 5.29 -1.77
CA LEU A 25 -16.90 6.08 -1.76
C LEU A 25 -17.61 6.10 -3.11
N ARG A 26 -16.93 5.67 -4.17
CA ARG A 26 -17.42 5.73 -5.55
C ARG A 26 -18.64 4.84 -5.76
N SER A 27 -19.31 5.01 -6.89
CA SER A 27 -20.47 4.17 -7.21
C SER A 27 -20.09 2.69 -7.26
N LYS A 28 -21.05 1.81 -6.99
CA LYS A 28 -20.83 0.35 -7.07
C LYS A 28 -20.31 -0.08 -8.45
N ILE A 29 -20.77 0.60 -9.49
CA ILE A 29 -20.36 0.35 -10.88
C ILE A 29 -18.86 0.67 -11.07
N GLU A 30 -18.41 1.83 -10.60
CA GLU A 30 -17.00 2.24 -10.68
C GLU A 30 -16.10 1.35 -9.83
N PHE A 31 -16.56 1.00 -8.62
CA PHE A 31 -15.88 0.09 -7.70
C PHE A 31 -15.69 -1.31 -8.31
N ASP A 32 -16.71 -1.86 -8.96
CA ASP A 32 -16.62 -3.19 -9.57
C ASP A 32 -15.70 -3.21 -10.79
N LYS A 33 -15.68 -2.12 -11.56
CA LYS A 33 -14.78 -1.95 -12.70
C LYS A 33 -13.33 -1.97 -12.25
N PHE A 34 -12.98 -1.15 -11.26
CA PHE A 34 -11.67 -1.13 -10.63
C PHE A 34 -11.78 -0.64 -9.19
N ARG A 35 -11.17 -1.35 -8.26
CA ARG A 35 -11.07 -0.96 -6.85
C ARG A 35 -9.68 -1.21 -6.30
N LEU A 36 -9.36 -0.51 -5.23
CA LEU A 36 -8.25 -0.90 -4.38
C LEU A 36 -8.57 -2.24 -3.72
N ILE A 37 -7.66 -3.21 -3.79
CA ILE A 37 -7.96 -4.52 -3.24
C ILE A 37 -8.10 -4.45 -1.71
N LYS A 38 -8.98 -5.29 -1.15
CA LYS A 38 -9.43 -5.29 0.26
C LYS A 38 -10.27 -4.08 0.70
N SER A 39 -10.48 -3.08 -0.15
CA SER A 39 -11.44 -2.03 0.15
C SER A 39 -12.87 -2.55 0.12
N TRP A 40 -13.75 -1.86 0.83
CA TRP A 40 -15.19 -2.05 0.81
C TRP A 40 -15.83 -0.86 0.13
N ASN A 41 -16.92 -1.09 -0.58
CA ASN A 41 -17.65 -0.01 -1.20
C ASN A 41 -18.66 0.58 -0.22
N LEU A 42 -18.60 1.89 -0.03
CA LEU A 42 -19.64 2.69 0.56
C LEU A 42 -20.15 3.61 -0.56
N ASP A 43 -21.03 3.09 -1.41
CA ASP A 43 -21.55 3.84 -2.56
C ASP A 43 -22.38 5.03 -2.06
N VAL A 44 -21.78 6.22 -2.05
CA VAL A 44 -22.42 7.43 -1.52
C VAL A 44 -23.55 7.92 -2.42
N ASN A 45 -23.52 7.58 -3.71
CA ASN A 45 -24.55 7.95 -4.67
C ASN A 45 -25.83 7.11 -4.51
N SER A 46 -25.70 5.92 -3.91
CA SER A 46 -26.84 5.05 -3.58
C SER A 46 -27.54 5.41 -2.25
N ILE A 47 -26.98 6.34 -1.47
CA ILE A 47 -27.52 6.70 -0.15
C ILE A 47 -28.76 7.57 -0.32
N ASN A 48 -29.94 6.99 -0.06
CA ASN A 48 -31.22 7.72 -0.04
C ASN A 48 -31.47 8.44 1.31
N LYS A 49 -30.43 9.01 1.91
CA LYS A 49 -30.49 9.77 3.16
C LYS A 49 -29.75 11.08 2.98
N ASP A 50 -30.29 12.16 3.54
CA ASP A 50 -29.59 13.43 3.58
C ASP A 50 -28.40 13.35 4.56
N LEU A 51 -27.19 13.23 4.01
CA LEU A 51 -25.96 13.16 4.80
C LEU A 51 -25.75 14.39 5.69
N SER A 52 -26.35 15.53 5.33
CA SER A 52 -26.29 16.75 6.13
C SER A 52 -27.05 16.62 7.45
N LEU A 53 -28.13 15.81 7.49
CA LEU A 53 -28.86 15.48 8.70
C LEU A 53 -28.13 14.40 9.50
N VAL A 54 -27.58 13.39 8.82
CA VAL A 54 -26.86 12.28 9.47
C VAL A 54 -25.63 12.78 10.25
N LYS A 55 -24.89 13.76 9.70
CA LYS A 55 -23.68 14.30 10.34
C LYS A 55 -23.94 15.24 11.52
N GLN A 56 -25.18 15.67 11.76
CA GLN A 56 -25.50 16.65 12.82
C GLN A 56 -25.45 16.06 14.23
N SER A 57 -25.57 14.74 14.40
CA SER A 57 -25.52 14.12 15.72
C SER A 57 -24.81 12.78 15.72
N GLN A 58 -24.21 12.44 16.86
CA GLN A 58 -23.61 11.13 17.08
C GLN A 58 -24.63 9.99 16.97
N SER A 59 -25.87 10.18 17.44
CA SER A 59 -26.90 9.14 17.37
C SER A 59 -27.25 8.81 15.91
N ALA A 60 -27.54 9.83 15.10
CA ALA A 60 -27.86 9.64 13.68
C ALA A 60 -26.69 9.05 12.90
N SER A 61 -25.47 9.51 13.19
CA SER A 61 -24.25 8.96 12.60
C SER A 61 -24.04 7.48 12.95
N LYS A 62 -24.25 7.08 14.23
CA LYS A 62 -24.18 5.67 14.64
C LYS A 62 -25.23 4.81 13.96
N GLU A 63 -26.47 5.29 13.85
CA GLU A 63 -27.55 4.56 13.18
C GLU A 63 -27.24 4.34 11.69
N PHE A 64 -26.74 5.37 11.01
CA PHE A 64 -26.27 5.24 9.64
C PHE A 64 -25.11 4.24 9.51
N LEU A 65 -24.10 4.32 10.36
CA LEU A 65 -22.93 3.44 10.27
C LEU A 65 -23.25 1.98 10.60
N LYS A 66 -24.29 1.68 11.41
CA LYS A 66 -24.71 0.29 11.69
C LYS A 66 -25.03 -0.52 10.43
N VAL A 67 -25.51 0.12 9.36
CA VAL A 67 -25.79 -0.56 8.09
C VAL A 67 -24.62 -0.53 7.11
N VAL A 68 -23.56 0.24 7.41
CA VAL A 68 -22.34 0.29 6.59
C VAL A 68 -21.54 -0.98 6.80
N TYR A 69 -21.22 -1.67 5.69
CA TYR A 69 -20.54 -2.96 5.76
C TYR A 69 -19.23 -2.87 6.56
N GLY A 70 -19.13 -3.77 7.54
CA GLY A 70 -17.98 -3.95 8.42
C GLY A 70 -17.65 -2.80 9.38
N TRP A 71 -18.57 -1.84 9.56
CA TRP A 71 -18.53 -0.86 10.65
C TRP A 71 -18.35 -1.52 12.02
N GLN A 72 -19.01 -2.67 12.26
CA GLN A 72 -18.86 -3.44 13.51
C GLN A 72 -17.40 -3.74 13.87
N LYS A 73 -16.49 -3.87 12.88
CA LYS A 73 -15.07 -4.07 13.15
C LYS A 73 -14.36 -2.80 13.60
N VAL A 74 -14.81 -1.63 13.14
CA VAL A 74 -14.32 -0.32 13.58
C VAL A 74 -14.81 -0.05 15.01
N GLU A 75 -16.08 -0.33 15.27
CA GLU A 75 -16.72 -0.11 16.57
C GLU A 75 -16.14 -1.02 17.66
N ASN A 76 -16.00 -2.33 17.37
CA ASN A 76 -15.54 -3.30 18.36
C ASN A 76 -14.02 -3.27 18.61
N ARG A 77 -13.25 -2.48 17.85
CA ARG A 77 -11.79 -2.44 17.95
C ARG A 77 -11.31 -1.00 18.11
N GLY A 78 -10.73 -0.70 19.27
CA GLY A 78 -10.26 0.64 19.63
C GLY A 78 -9.17 1.22 18.72
N GLU A 79 -8.51 0.40 17.90
CA GLU A 79 -7.28 0.78 17.18
C GLU A 79 -7.39 0.68 15.65
N VAL A 80 -8.59 0.46 15.10
CA VAL A 80 -8.73 0.36 13.63
C VAL A 80 -8.78 1.74 12.98
N ASN A 81 -7.90 2.00 12.03
CA ASN A 81 -7.95 3.19 11.20
C ASN A 81 -8.93 3.02 10.04
N VAL A 82 -9.60 4.11 9.67
CA VAL A 82 -10.53 4.22 8.55
C VAL A 82 -9.90 5.08 7.47
N TYR A 83 -9.85 4.56 6.24
CA TYR A 83 -9.30 5.24 5.07
C TYR A 83 -10.41 5.45 4.05
N LEU A 84 -10.61 6.68 3.61
CA LEU A 84 -11.64 7.09 2.65
C LEU A 84 -10.98 7.33 1.29
N ILE A 85 -11.41 6.56 0.30
CA ILE A 85 -10.98 6.64 -1.09
C ILE A 85 -12.12 7.31 -1.86
N TRP A 86 -11.79 8.35 -2.61
CA TRP A 86 -12.76 9.21 -3.28
C TRP A 86 -12.32 9.50 -4.71
N ASP A 87 -13.20 10.15 -5.46
CA ASP A 87 -12.95 10.69 -6.78
C ASP A 87 -13.68 12.03 -6.96
N LYS A 88 -13.56 12.63 -8.14
CA LYS A 88 -14.18 13.92 -8.45
C LYS A 88 -15.70 13.92 -8.22
N ASN A 89 -16.38 12.79 -8.39
CA ASN A 89 -17.83 12.68 -8.20
C ASN A 89 -18.22 12.61 -6.71
N THR A 90 -17.28 12.22 -5.85
CA THR A 90 -17.49 12.00 -4.41
C THR A 90 -16.75 13.00 -3.51
N GLU A 91 -16.13 14.02 -4.09
CA GLU A 91 -15.43 15.09 -3.36
C GLU A 91 -16.37 15.85 -2.41
N THR A 92 -17.57 16.20 -2.87
CA THR A 92 -18.57 16.88 -2.05
C THR A 92 -19.03 16.04 -0.86
N PRO A 93 -19.53 14.78 -1.06
CA PRO A 93 -19.96 13.95 0.06
C PRO A 93 -18.81 13.47 0.96
N LEU A 94 -17.54 13.50 0.52
CA LEU A 94 -16.39 13.09 1.32
C LEU A 94 -16.34 13.78 2.70
N LYS A 95 -16.58 15.10 2.75
CA LYS A 95 -16.56 15.88 4.00
C LYS A 95 -17.67 15.45 4.96
N ASP A 96 -18.82 15.07 4.41
CA ASP A 96 -19.97 14.63 5.19
C ASP A 96 -19.72 13.23 5.75
N ILE A 97 -19.23 12.31 4.92
CA ILE A 97 -18.81 10.98 5.35
C ILE A 97 -17.73 11.07 6.44
N TYR A 98 -16.70 11.91 6.25
CA TYR A 98 -15.67 12.14 7.26
C TYR A 98 -16.27 12.59 8.60
N SER A 99 -17.22 13.53 8.56
CA SER A 99 -17.89 14.05 9.76
C SER A 99 -18.73 12.97 10.46
N ILE A 100 -19.44 12.15 9.69
CA ILE A 100 -20.24 11.02 10.20
C ILE A 100 -19.35 10.02 10.94
N PHE A 101 -18.20 9.64 10.37
CA PHE A 101 -17.24 8.78 11.08
C PHE A 101 -16.66 9.48 12.32
N SER A 102 -16.32 10.76 12.22
CA SER A 102 -15.72 11.56 13.31
C SER A 102 -16.65 11.75 14.51
N ASN A 103 -17.96 11.67 14.30
CA ASN A 103 -18.95 11.65 15.39
C ASN A 103 -18.89 10.35 16.21
N CYS A 104 -18.37 9.26 15.65
CA CYS A 104 -18.43 7.93 16.23
C CYS A 104 -17.06 7.40 16.69
N ILE A 105 -15.96 7.85 16.08
CA ILE A 105 -14.58 7.51 16.47
C ILE A 105 -13.68 8.75 16.47
N ALA A 106 -12.52 8.63 17.11
CA ALA A 106 -11.54 9.71 17.16
C ALA A 106 -11.13 10.18 15.74
N PRO A 107 -11.16 11.51 15.46
CA PRO A 107 -10.77 12.04 14.15
C PRO A 107 -9.35 11.68 13.69
N SER A 108 -8.45 11.38 14.63
CA SER A 108 -7.08 10.90 14.37
C SER A 108 -7.00 9.50 13.78
N ARG A 109 -8.13 8.78 13.70
CA ARG A 109 -8.24 7.44 13.11
C ARG A 109 -8.85 7.47 11.71
N ILE A 110 -9.18 8.64 11.18
CA ILE A 110 -9.88 8.78 9.90
C ILE A 110 -9.01 9.57 8.94
N PHE A 111 -8.71 8.97 7.80
CA PHE A 111 -7.84 9.54 6.77
C PHE A 111 -8.58 9.53 5.43
N ALA A 112 -8.47 10.61 4.66
CA ALA A 112 -8.86 10.64 3.26
C ALA A 112 -7.60 10.58 2.38
N LEU A 113 -7.68 9.91 1.22
CA LEU A 113 -6.58 9.95 0.26
C LEU A 113 -6.37 11.40 -0.23
N ASP A 114 -5.12 11.84 -0.39
CA ASP A 114 -4.77 13.19 -0.83
C ASP A 114 -5.01 13.46 -2.33
N VAL A 115 -5.31 12.41 -3.09
CA VAL A 115 -5.67 12.46 -4.51
C VAL A 115 -6.92 11.64 -4.79
N ASP A 116 -7.51 11.84 -5.97
CA ASP A 116 -8.59 11.00 -6.46
C ASP A 116 -8.10 9.57 -6.80
N PHE A 117 -9.04 8.63 -6.85
CA PHE A 117 -8.77 7.23 -7.14
C PHE A 117 -8.06 7.01 -8.48
N ASP A 118 -8.41 7.74 -9.54
CA ASP A 118 -7.80 7.53 -10.86
C ASP A 118 -6.34 7.96 -10.86
N THR A 119 -6.02 9.08 -10.21
CA THR A 119 -4.63 9.53 -9.98
C THR A 119 -3.85 8.47 -9.21
N PHE A 120 -4.41 7.94 -8.11
CA PHE A 120 -3.76 6.86 -7.35
C PHE A 120 -3.54 5.59 -8.19
N LYS A 121 -4.55 5.18 -8.96
CA LYS A 121 -4.52 3.99 -9.80
C LYS A 121 -3.47 4.10 -10.90
N GLN A 122 -3.23 5.28 -11.46
CA GLN A 122 -2.17 5.47 -12.46
C GLN A 122 -0.78 5.13 -11.91
N LYS A 123 -0.54 5.43 -10.63
CA LYS A 123 0.74 5.17 -9.96
C LYS A 123 0.83 3.76 -9.36
N TYR A 124 -0.24 3.28 -8.72
CA TYR A 124 -0.27 2.02 -7.98
C TYR A 124 -1.30 1.03 -8.53
N SER A 125 -1.37 0.90 -9.85
CA SER A 125 -2.30 -0.01 -10.54
C SER A 125 -2.19 -1.47 -10.06
N VAL A 126 -0.99 -1.84 -9.60
CA VAL A 126 -0.63 -3.16 -9.09
C VAL A 126 -1.56 -3.67 -7.96
N ILE A 127 -2.00 -2.76 -7.09
CA ILE A 127 -2.92 -3.07 -5.97
C ILE A 127 -4.37 -2.70 -6.27
N CYS A 128 -4.66 -2.34 -7.53
CA CYS A 128 -5.98 -2.09 -8.05
C CYS A 128 -6.44 -3.26 -8.92
N SER A 129 -7.72 -3.62 -8.85
CA SER A 129 -8.24 -4.80 -9.53
C SER A 129 -9.71 -4.67 -9.84
N SER A 130 -10.15 -5.35 -10.89
CA SER A 130 -11.57 -5.64 -11.12
C SER A 130 -12.11 -6.57 -10.02
N SER A 131 -13.44 -6.61 -9.83
CA SER A 131 -14.07 -7.53 -8.90
C SER A 131 -13.78 -9.01 -9.21
N ALA A 132 -13.59 -9.38 -10.48
CA ALA A 132 -13.27 -10.74 -10.92
C ALA A 132 -11.85 -11.17 -10.49
N ASP A 133 -10.88 -10.27 -10.59
CA ASP A 133 -9.46 -10.60 -10.35
C ASP A 133 -9.02 -10.34 -8.90
N ALA A 134 -9.84 -9.60 -8.12
CA ALA A 134 -9.48 -9.13 -6.78
C ALA A 134 -9.29 -10.25 -5.77
N LYS A 135 -9.97 -11.40 -5.94
CA LYS A 135 -9.82 -12.55 -5.03
C LYS A 135 -8.46 -13.25 -5.23
N GLN A 136 -7.98 -13.29 -6.46
CA GLN A 136 -6.68 -13.84 -6.81
C GLN A 136 -5.55 -12.89 -6.41
N LYS A 137 -5.59 -11.63 -6.87
CA LYS A 137 -4.60 -10.59 -6.48
C LYS A 137 -4.56 -10.37 -4.97
N GLY A 138 -5.71 -10.48 -4.28
CA GLY A 138 -5.82 -10.30 -2.84
C GLY A 138 -5.02 -11.30 -1.99
N LYS A 139 -4.76 -12.51 -2.49
CA LYS A 139 -3.90 -13.50 -1.79
C LYS A 139 -2.42 -13.13 -1.89
N THR A 140 -2.02 -12.53 -3.01
CA THR A 140 -0.65 -12.08 -3.29
C THR A 140 -0.29 -10.80 -2.52
N LEU A 141 -1.28 -10.02 -2.05
CA LEU A 141 -1.07 -8.69 -1.44
C LEU A 141 -0.19 -8.62 -0.18
N CYS A 142 -0.18 -9.65 0.66
CA CYS A 142 0.71 -9.66 1.82
C CYS A 142 2.20 -9.72 1.41
N ARG A 143 2.49 -10.02 0.14
CA ARG A 143 3.82 -10.30 -0.39
C ARG A 143 4.41 -9.20 -1.29
N PHE A 144 3.68 -8.11 -1.55
CA PHE A 144 4.19 -6.96 -2.30
C PHE A 144 5.34 -6.27 -1.57
N PRO A 145 6.23 -5.51 -2.23
CA PRO A 145 7.23 -4.73 -1.53
C PRO A 145 6.63 -3.45 -0.95
N ASN A 146 7.24 -2.90 0.10
CA ASN A 146 6.88 -1.56 0.60
C ASN A 146 7.61 -0.53 -0.24
N GLU A 147 6.96 0.57 -0.57
CA GLU A 147 7.68 1.72 -1.12
C GLU A 147 8.25 2.52 0.05
N ILE A 148 9.57 2.75 0.05
CA ILE A 148 10.30 3.48 1.10
C ILE A 148 10.40 4.96 0.73
N ILE A 149 10.75 5.23 -0.53
CA ILE A 149 10.70 6.55 -1.18
C ILE A 149 10.20 6.34 -2.61
N PRO A 150 9.76 7.39 -3.33
CA PRO A 150 9.24 7.24 -4.69
C PRO A 150 10.13 6.36 -5.59
N ASN A 151 9.56 5.28 -6.12
CA ASN A 151 10.18 4.29 -6.98
C ASN A 151 11.30 3.43 -6.33
N LEU A 152 11.50 3.49 -5.00
CA LEU A 152 12.37 2.59 -4.27
C LEU A 152 11.56 1.68 -3.35
N PHE A 153 11.67 0.38 -3.62
CA PHE A 153 10.87 -0.64 -2.97
C PHE A 153 11.74 -1.58 -2.12
N LEU A 154 11.27 -1.89 -0.92
CA LEU A 154 11.85 -2.91 -0.05
C LEU A 154 11.12 -4.24 -0.28
N GLY A 155 11.86 -5.23 -0.80
CA GLY A 155 11.40 -6.49 -1.37
C GLY A 155 10.46 -7.36 -0.50
N GLY A 156 9.74 -8.26 -1.17
CA GLY A 156 8.93 -9.33 -0.57
C GLY A 156 9.70 -10.64 -0.39
N TYR A 157 9.31 -11.45 0.59
CA TYR A 157 10.18 -12.49 1.15
C TYR A 157 9.98 -13.94 0.64
N ASN A 158 9.01 -14.23 -0.24
CA ASN A 158 8.48 -15.60 -0.27
C ASN A 158 8.45 -16.33 -1.63
N ASP A 159 8.16 -15.68 -2.75
CA ASP A 159 7.98 -16.39 -4.03
C ASP A 159 8.50 -15.55 -5.20
N ALA A 160 9.48 -16.09 -5.93
CA ALA A 160 10.11 -15.40 -7.03
C ALA A 160 9.19 -15.21 -8.23
N ASP A 161 8.31 -16.16 -8.53
CA ASP A 161 7.39 -16.08 -9.68
C ASP A 161 6.35 -14.99 -9.44
N GLU A 162 5.82 -14.90 -8.21
CA GLU A 162 4.94 -13.80 -7.82
C GLU A 162 5.69 -12.46 -7.88
N MET A 163 6.94 -12.41 -7.42
CA MET A 163 7.74 -11.19 -7.49
C MET A 163 7.96 -10.73 -8.94
N MET A 164 8.06 -11.62 -9.93
CA MET A 164 8.21 -11.21 -11.33
C MET A 164 7.03 -10.40 -11.86
N VAL A 165 5.79 -10.83 -11.57
CA VAL A 165 4.57 -10.08 -11.93
C VAL A 165 4.59 -8.70 -11.27
N ILE A 166 5.01 -8.64 -10.01
CA ILE A 166 5.06 -7.41 -9.23
C ILE A 166 6.11 -6.45 -9.79
N LEU A 167 7.30 -6.93 -10.14
CA LEU A 167 8.38 -6.13 -10.75
C LEU A 167 7.90 -5.51 -12.07
N GLN A 168 7.20 -6.27 -12.91
CA GLN A 168 6.66 -5.78 -14.17
C GLN A 168 5.56 -4.73 -13.97
N GLU A 169 4.58 -4.99 -13.10
CA GLU A 169 3.48 -4.05 -12.85
C GLU A 169 3.97 -2.75 -12.20
N LEU A 170 4.98 -2.82 -11.31
CA LEU A 170 5.64 -1.66 -10.70
C LEU A 170 6.71 -1.01 -11.61
N LYS A 171 6.98 -1.59 -12.79
CA LYS A 171 8.03 -1.16 -13.73
C LYS A 171 9.41 -1.03 -13.06
N ILE A 172 9.72 -1.93 -12.14
CA ILE A 172 11.02 -1.98 -11.47
C ILE A 172 12.05 -2.49 -12.48
N THR A 173 13.07 -1.68 -12.75
CA THR A 173 14.16 -2.01 -13.69
C THR A 173 15.44 -2.43 -13.00
N HIS A 174 15.58 -2.19 -11.70
CA HIS A 174 16.79 -2.49 -10.94
C HIS A 174 16.43 -3.19 -9.64
N VAL A 175 17.06 -4.34 -9.38
CA VAL A 175 16.92 -5.08 -8.13
C VAL A 175 18.28 -5.18 -7.48
N LEU A 176 18.39 -4.63 -6.27
CA LEU A 176 19.55 -4.84 -5.42
C LEU A 176 19.25 -6.00 -4.49
N ASN A 177 19.74 -7.18 -4.83
CA ASN A 177 19.49 -8.38 -4.07
C ASN A 177 20.57 -8.56 -2.99
N CYS A 178 20.12 -8.45 -1.74
CA CYS A 178 20.95 -8.66 -0.55
C CYS A 178 20.74 -10.05 0.08
N ALA A 179 19.81 -10.87 -0.43
CA ALA A 179 19.56 -12.19 0.10
C ALA A 179 20.60 -13.20 -0.44
N ARG A 180 21.17 -14.02 0.46
CA ARG A 180 21.99 -15.19 0.05
C ARG A 180 21.17 -16.23 -0.72
N GLU A 181 19.86 -16.22 -0.51
CA GLU A 181 18.90 -17.28 -0.85
C GLU A 181 18.11 -17.03 -2.14
N PHE A 182 18.51 -16.04 -2.95
CA PHE A 182 17.99 -15.91 -4.32
C PHE A 182 18.66 -16.93 -5.26
N THR A 183 18.76 -18.15 -4.76
CA THR A 183 19.18 -19.39 -5.39
C THR A 183 18.12 -20.38 -4.95
N SER A 184 17.49 -21.10 -5.89
CA SER A 184 16.48 -22.11 -5.57
C SER A 184 16.90 -22.89 -4.33
N GLY A 185 16.05 -22.94 -3.30
CA GLY A 185 16.37 -23.42 -1.95
C GLY A 185 16.66 -24.93 -1.84
N ILE A 186 17.20 -25.55 -2.89
CA ILE A 186 17.57 -26.95 -2.97
C ILE A 186 19.11 -27.02 -3.00
N PRO A 187 19.75 -27.56 -1.96
CA PRO A 187 21.19 -27.73 -1.94
C PRO A 187 21.56 -28.80 -2.97
N ASN A 188 22.26 -28.40 -4.04
CA ASN A 188 22.89 -29.22 -5.10
C ASN A 188 22.21 -29.29 -6.47
N ASP A 189 21.10 -28.61 -6.74
CA ASP A 189 20.71 -28.40 -8.13
C ASP A 189 21.52 -27.25 -8.74
N GLU A 190 22.01 -27.45 -9.96
CA GLU A 190 22.63 -26.40 -10.77
C GLU A 190 21.77 -25.14 -10.65
N LYS A 191 22.38 -24.05 -10.13
CA LYS A 191 21.70 -22.80 -9.80
C LYS A 191 20.78 -22.39 -10.95
N GLN A 192 19.50 -22.71 -10.86
CA GLN A 192 18.52 -22.18 -11.79
C GLN A 192 18.38 -20.71 -11.41
N GLU A 193 19.15 -19.87 -12.09
CA GLU A 193 18.96 -18.43 -12.05
C GLU A 193 17.52 -18.17 -12.49
N TYR A 194 16.79 -17.39 -11.68
CA TYR A 194 15.44 -16.99 -12.02
C TYR A 194 15.43 -16.33 -13.39
N LYS A 195 14.38 -16.59 -14.18
CA LYS A 195 14.17 -15.87 -15.44
C LYS A 195 13.79 -14.42 -15.14
N ILE A 196 14.81 -13.57 -15.04
CA ILE A 196 14.66 -12.14 -14.84
C ILE A 196 13.94 -11.55 -16.07
N PRO A 197 12.90 -10.72 -15.89
CA PRO A 197 12.21 -10.07 -17.00
C PRO A 197 13.17 -9.24 -17.84
N ASN A 198 12.94 -9.21 -19.16
CA ASN A 198 13.72 -8.40 -20.08
C ASN A 198 13.79 -6.95 -19.61
N GLY A 199 15.01 -6.40 -19.50
CA GLY A 199 15.25 -5.02 -19.08
C GLY A 199 15.40 -4.81 -17.57
N VAL A 200 15.28 -5.86 -16.75
CA VAL A 200 15.58 -5.79 -15.31
C VAL A 200 17.04 -6.16 -15.05
N VAL A 201 17.77 -5.28 -14.36
CA VAL A 201 19.15 -5.50 -13.94
C VAL A 201 19.15 -5.92 -12.48
N VAL A 202 19.70 -7.11 -12.20
CA VAL A 202 19.84 -7.63 -10.83
C VAL A 202 21.31 -7.53 -10.41
N ASN A 203 21.56 -6.77 -9.35
CA ASN A 203 22.87 -6.67 -8.73
C ASN A 203 22.86 -7.44 -7.41
N HIS A 204 23.76 -8.41 -7.29
CA HIS A 204 23.91 -9.17 -6.06
C HIS A 204 24.95 -8.49 -5.16
N ILE A 205 24.50 -8.01 -4.00
CA ILE A 205 25.43 -7.60 -2.94
C ILE A 205 25.68 -8.82 -2.05
N LYS A 206 26.91 -9.32 -2.06
CA LYS A 206 27.37 -10.29 -1.06
C LYS A 206 27.47 -9.58 0.30
N MET A 207 26.38 -9.55 1.04
CA MET A 207 26.41 -9.18 2.45
C MET A 207 26.95 -10.37 3.25
N ILE A 208 28.16 -10.22 3.78
CA ILE A 208 28.74 -11.17 4.72
C ILE A 208 28.41 -10.62 6.11
N ASP A 209 27.45 -11.24 6.79
CA ASP A 209 27.24 -10.98 8.21
C ASP A 209 28.47 -11.48 8.96
N GLN A 210 29.37 -10.58 9.33
CA GLN A 210 30.40 -10.90 10.30
C GLN A 210 29.70 -10.97 11.66
N PRO A 211 29.75 -12.11 12.38
CA PRO A 211 29.01 -12.33 13.64
C PRO A 211 29.38 -11.37 14.79
N ARG A 212 30.21 -10.34 14.53
CA ARG A 212 30.71 -9.36 15.48
C ARG A 212 30.75 -7.93 14.94
N GLN A 213 30.15 -7.63 13.78
CA GLN A 213 29.96 -6.22 13.41
C GLN A 213 28.92 -5.61 14.36
N GLN A 214 29.41 -5.00 15.45
CA GLN A 214 28.59 -4.09 16.24
C GLN A 214 28.05 -3.02 15.30
N ILE A 215 26.74 -2.94 15.18
CA ILE A 215 26.08 -1.73 14.70
C ILE A 215 26.52 -0.66 15.70
N LYS A 216 27.47 0.20 15.31
CA LYS A 216 27.79 1.38 16.11
C LYS A 216 26.54 2.22 16.08
N ASP A 217 25.77 2.10 17.15
CA ASP A 217 24.64 2.96 17.44
C ASP A 217 25.21 4.37 17.63
N ARG A 218 25.38 5.09 16.51
CA ARG A 218 25.59 6.52 16.58
C ARG A 218 24.25 7.07 16.97
N SER A 219 24.06 7.20 18.29
CA SER A 219 23.04 8.04 18.90
C SER A 219 22.72 9.19 17.97
N TRP A 220 21.50 9.21 17.47
CA TRP A 220 21.02 10.17 16.48
C TRP A 220 21.03 11.55 17.14
N LYS A 221 22.16 12.25 17.06
CA LYS A 221 22.30 13.67 17.40
C LYS A 221 22.32 14.41 16.07
N GLY A 222 21.23 15.13 15.80
CA GLY A 222 20.98 15.83 14.55
C GLY A 222 22.21 16.56 14.01
N SER A 223 22.68 16.13 12.85
CA SER A 223 23.46 16.91 11.88
C SER A 223 23.76 16.01 10.67
N ASN A 224 23.44 16.51 9.48
CA ASN A 224 23.55 15.82 8.18
C ASN A 224 24.88 15.06 8.01
N PRO A 225 24.87 13.74 7.76
CA PRO A 225 26.06 13.07 7.28
C PRO A 225 26.17 13.29 5.76
N ILE A 226 27.14 14.12 5.39
CA ILE A 226 27.69 14.16 4.02
C ILE A 226 28.13 12.74 3.68
N ILE A 227 27.54 12.15 2.62
CA ILE A 227 27.95 10.88 2.05
C ILE A 227 29.34 11.06 1.43
N LYS A 228 30.39 10.92 2.24
CA LYS A 228 31.77 10.78 1.76
C LYS A 228 32.09 9.30 1.73
N ASN A 229 31.83 8.67 0.59
CA ASN A 229 32.58 7.56 -0.02
C ASN A 229 31.67 6.77 -0.97
N ILE A 230 31.32 7.38 -2.10
CA ILE A 230 31.03 6.63 -3.32
C ILE A 230 32.31 6.71 -4.13
N ARG A 231 33.08 5.62 -4.21
CA ARG A 231 34.16 5.54 -5.19
C ARG A 231 33.51 5.33 -6.57
N PRO A 232 33.91 6.08 -7.61
CA PRO A 232 33.41 5.83 -8.96
C PRO A 232 33.85 4.45 -9.43
N ILE A 233 32.92 3.71 -10.04
CA ILE A 233 33.24 2.51 -10.82
C ILE A 233 33.98 2.98 -12.07
N SER A 234 35.22 2.54 -12.26
CA SER A 234 35.97 2.79 -13.50
C SER A 234 35.31 2.01 -14.63
N LEU A 235 34.74 2.73 -15.60
CA LEU A 235 34.36 2.15 -16.89
C LEU A 235 35.64 1.80 -17.65
N ALA A 236 35.93 0.51 -17.77
CA ALA A 236 36.92 0.02 -18.73
C ALA A 236 36.33 0.19 -20.13
N SER A 237 36.89 1.12 -20.89
CA SER A 237 36.64 1.26 -22.33
C SER A 237 37.40 0.16 -23.08
N SER A 238 36.68 -0.79 -23.67
CA SER A 238 37.22 -1.69 -24.69
C SER A 238 37.11 -1.01 -26.06
N LYS A 239 38.26 -0.71 -26.66
CA LYS A 239 38.44 -0.73 -28.12
C LYS A 239 38.94 -2.12 -28.51
#